data_AF-A0A7U7G7X4-F1
#
_entry.id   AF-A0A7U7G7X4-F1
#
_cell.length_a   1.000
_cell.length_b   1.000
_cell.length_c   1.000
_cell.angle_alpha   90.00
_cell.angle_beta   90.00
_cell.angle_gamma   90.00
#
_symmetry.space_group_name_H-M   'P 1'
#
loop_
_entity.id
_entity.type
_entity.pdbx_description
1 polymer ?
#
loop_
_entity_poly.entity_id
_entity_poly.type
_entity_poly.pdbx_seq_one_letter_code
_entity_poly.pdbx_strand_id
1 'polypeptide(L)'
;MRINQVGVPAGCEFLDVISPQYIGDLVSWGAIGARTTESQVHRELASGLSSPVGFKNGTDGNVRIAIAAILAARQRHHFLSVHKSGQVAIVDTLGNTDGHIILRGGSQPNYDQASVEAACAELARSNLPERLMVDLSHGNTPGGFQRQLVSGAAVAEQIAAGSARIMGVAVESHLVEGRQDLRLDQPLVYGQSITDPCIGWEDSVRLLDQLAQAVRARRNLSKFER
;
A
#
# COMPACT_ATOMS: atom_id res chain seq x y z
N MET A 1 14.30 13.89 5.80
CA MET A 1 14.33 15.29 5.32
C MET A 1 14.72 15.41 3.84
N ARG A 2 15.83 14.81 3.36
CA ARG A 2 16.34 15.02 1.99
C ARG A 2 15.36 14.65 0.85
N ILE A 3 14.60 13.56 0.97
CA ILE A 3 13.64 13.13 -0.06
C ILE A 3 12.49 14.14 -0.22
N ASN A 4 11.81 14.50 0.88
CA ASN A 4 10.76 15.52 0.85
C ASN A 4 11.28 16.90 0.39
N GLN A 5 12.53 17.27 0.73
CA GLN A 5 13.13 18.54 0.31
C GLN A 5 13.29 18.68 -1.21
N VAL A 6 13.43 17.57 -1.94
CA VAL A 6 13.48 17.60 -3.41
C VAL A 6 12.09 17.46 -4.05
N GLY A 7 11.01 17.58 -3.26
CA GLY A 7 9.63 17.58 -3.74
C GLY A 7 9.03 16.18 -3.98
N VAL A 8 9.69 15.11 -3.52
CA VAL A 8 9.19 13.73 -3.66
C VAL A 8 8.49 13.30 -2.36
N PRO A 9 7.19 12.99 -2.38
CA PRO A 9 6.48 12.45 -1.22
C PRO A 9 7.02 11.09 -0.79
N ALA A 10 7.01 10.80 0.51
CA ALA A 10 7.44 9.52 1.05
C ALA A 10 6.25 8.72 1.62
N GLY A 11 6.20 7.43 1.31
CA GLY A 11 5.33 6.45 1.96
C GLY A 11 6.08 5.62 2.99
N CYS A 12 5.40 5.11 4.00
CA CYS A 12 6.00 4.26 5.05
C CYS A 12 5.03 3.19 5.56
N GLU A 13 5.54 2.00 5.88
CA GLU A 13 4.79 1.03 6.68
C GLU A 13 4.96 1.37 8.16
N PHE A 14 3.86 1.60 8.87
CA PHE A 14 3.87 1.88 10.30
C PHE A 14 3.74 0.56 11.08
N LEU A 15 4.88 -0.10 11.27
CA LEU A 15 4.98 -1.39 11.96
C LEU A 15 5.04 -1.25 13.49
N ASP A 16 5.74 -0.24 13.99
CA ASP A 16 5.84 0.01 15.42
C ASP A 16 5.06 1.27 15.82
N VAL A 17 4.63 1.33 17.08
CA VAL A 17 3.76 2.41 17.60
C VAL A 17 4.52 3.61 18.15
N ILE A 18 5.86 3.62 18.03
CA ILE A 18 6.71 4.66 18.63
C ILE A 18 7.38 5.51 17.53
N SER A 19 7.91 4.89 16.48
CA SER A 19 8.53 5.55 15.33
C SER A 19 7.66 6.60 14.64
N PRO A 20 6.31 6.50 14.61
CA PRO A 20 5.48 7.57 14.05
C PRO A 20 5.73 8.94 14.70
N GLN A 21 6.14 8.99 15.98
CA GLN A 21 6.46 10.26 16.65
C GLN A 21 7.72 10.95 16.10
N TYR A 22 8.59 10.19 15.42
CA TYR A 22 9.87 10.67 14.89
C TYR A 22 9.82 11.00 13.40
N ILE A 23 8.95 10.32 12.65
CA ILE A 23 8.90 10.44 11.18
C ILE A 23 7.51 10.76 10.62
N GLY A 24 6.45 10.73 11.43
CA GLY A 24 5.07 10.81 10.95
C GLY A 24 4.74 12.13 10.25
N ASP A 25 5.41 13.23 10.62
CA ASP A 25 5.31 14.53 9.97
C ASP A 25 5.97 14.59 8.57
N LEU A 26 6.75 13.56 8.21
CA LEU A 26 7.44 13.44 6.93
C LEU A 26 6.82 12.39 6.00
N VAL A 27 5.78 11.67 6.45
CA VAL A 27 5.12 10.60 5.70
C VAL A 27 3.83 11.13 5.10
N SER A 28 3.72 11.06 3.77
CA SER A 28 2.53 11.50 3.03
C SER A 28 1.47 10.40 2.88
N TRP A 29 1.84 9.14 3.08
CA TRP A 29 0.96 7.98 3.00
C TRP A 29 1.50 6.83 3.85
N GLY A 30 0.63 6.22 4.66
CA GLY A 30 0.99 5.10 5.54
C GLY A 30 0.44 3.77 5.04
N ALA A 31 1.12 2.68 5.37
CA ALA A 31 0.61 1.32 5.22
C ALA A 31 0.57 0.60 6.57
N ILE A 32 -0.45 -0.25 6.77
CA ILE A 32 -0.47 -1.29 7.80
C ILE A 32 -0.35 -2.64 7.10
N GLY A 33 0.67 -3.40 7.50
CA GLY A 33 1.04 -4.68 6.90
C GLY A 33 -0.01 -5.78 7.11
N ALA A 34 0.02 -6.80 6.24
CA ALA A 34 -0.97 -7.89 6.24
C ALA A 34 -1.03 -8.67 7.57
N ARG A 35 0.07 -8.69 8.33
CA ARG A 35 0.18 -9.37 9.63
C ARG A 35 -0.26 -8.50 10.81
N THR A 36 -0.42 -7.20 10.60
CA THR A 36 -0.78 -6.22 11.64
C THR A 36 -2.13 -5.54 11.38
N THR A 37 -2.73 -5.71 10.20
CA THR A 37 -4.09 -5.22 9.90
C THR A 37 -5.14 -5.70 10.90
N GLU A 38 -5.00 -6.92 11.44
CA GLU A 38 -5.93 -7.45 12.45
C GLU A 38 -5.63 -6.94 13.87
N SER A 39 -4.44 -6.37 14.10
CA SER A 39 -4.02 -5.88 15.40
C SER A 39 -4.77 -4.61 15.80
N GLN A 40 -5.46 -4.68 16.94
CA GLN A 40 -6.17 -3.53 17.50
C GLN A 40 -5.24 -2.33 17.75
N VAL A 41 -4.03 -2.58 18.24
CA VAL A 41 -3.00 -1.56 18.50
C VAL A 41 -2.64 -0.78 17.22
N HIS A 42 -2.62 -1.44 16.06
CA HIS A 42 -2.32 -0.78 14.78
C HIS A 42 -3.53 -0.03 14.21
N ARG A 43 -4.75 -0.50 14.50
CA ARG A 43 -5.99 0.22 14.15
C ARG A 43 -6.13 1.50 14.98
N GLU A 44 -5.81 1.43 16.26
CA GLU A 44 -5.70 2.57 17.16
C GLU A 44 -4.64 3.57 16.67
N LEU A 45 -3.43 3.10 16.35
CA LEU A 45 -2.39 3.94 15.76
C LEU A 45 -2.88 4.64 14.49
N ALA A 46 -3.43 3.88 13.53
CA ALA A 46 -3.89 4.41 12.25
C ALA A 46 -4.98 5.47 12.39
N SER A 47 -5.83 5.37 13.43
CA SER A 47 -6.86 6.37 13.74
C SER A 47 -6.30 7.75 14.13
N GLY A 48 -5.04 7.80 14.57
CA GLY A 48 -4.34 9.02 14.98
C GLY A 48 -3.30 9.53 13.98
N LEU A 49 -3.03 8.80 12.89
CA LEU A 49 -2.08 9.23 11.87
C LEU A 49 -2.64 10.40 11.05
N SER A 50 -1.79 11.39 10.76
CA SER A 50 -2.16 12.59 9.99
C SER A 50 -2.06 12.40 8.47
N SER A 51 -1.87 11.17 8.00
CA SER A 51 -1.79 10.79 6.58
C SER A 51 -2.85 9.74 6.23
N PRO A 52 -3.24 9.60 4.95
CA PRO A 52 -4.02 8.46 4.49
C PRO A 52 -3.33 7.13 4.82
N VAL A 53 -4.11 6.08 5.10
CA VAL A 53 -3.59 4.77 5.51
C VAL A 53 -4.16 3.65 4.65
N GLY A 54 -3.29 2.88 4.02
CA GLY A 54 -3.65 1.65 3.31
C GLY A 54 -3.53 0.42 4.21
N PHE A 55 -4.57 -0.40 4.28
CA PHE A 55 -4.60 -1.65 5.04
C PHE A 55 -4.50 -2.84 4.08
N LYS A 56 -3.41 -3.61 4.20
CA LYS A 56 -3.24 -4.84 3.42
C LYS A 56 -4.26 -5.90 3.83
N ASN A 57 -4.85 -6.61 2.86
CA ASN A 57 -5.65 -7.80 3.16
C ASN A 57 -4.82 -8.88 3.90
N GLY A 58 -5.51 -9.79 4.58
CA GLY A 58 -4.85 -10.88 5.33
C GLY A 58 -3.95 -11.75 4.44
N THR A 59 -2.95 -12.40 5.02
CA THR A 59 -1.97 -13.21 4.26
C THR A 59 -2.58 -14.40 3.52
N ASP A 60 -3.79 -14.81 3.90
CA ASP A 60 -4.60 -15.84 3.24
C ASP A 60 -5.41 -15.31 2.03
N GLY A 61 -5.55 -13.99 1.90
CA GLY A 61 -6.36 -13.30 0.90
C GLY A 61 -7.59 -12.59 1.46
N ASN A 62 -7.84 -12.69 2.78
CA ASN A 62 -9.09 -12.20 3.39
C ASN A 62 -9.17 -10.66 3.42
N VAL A 63 -10.03 -10.10 2.57
CA VAL A 63 -10.29 -8.66 2.46
C VAL A 63 -11.08 -8.08 3.64
N ARG A 64 -11.87 -8.91 4.35
CA ARG A 64 -12.71 -8.45 5.46
C ARG A 64 -11.90 -7.96 6.64
N ILE A 65 -10.70 -8.52 6.85
CA ILE A 65 -9.77 -8.08 7.89
C ILE A 65 -9.35 -6.62 7.66
N ALA A 66 -9.06 -6.25 6.41
CA ALA A 66 -8.73 -4.87 6.05
C ALA A 66 -9.95 -3.94 6.15
N ILE A 67 -11.13 -4.39 5.74
CA ILE A 67 -12.38 -3.62 5.87
C ILE A 67 -12.68 -3.31 7.35
N ALA A 68 -12.57 -4.32 8.22
CA ALA A 68 -12.74 -4.13 9.67
C ALA A 68 -11.71 -3.14 10.24
N ALA A 69 -10.47 -3.18 9.75
CA ALA A 69 -9.42 -2.24 10.16
C ALA A 69 -9.73 -0.79 9.72
N ILE A 70 -10.23 -0.59 8.50
CA ILE A 70 -10.67 0.72 8.01
C ILE A 70 -11.81 1.24 8.88
N LEU A 71 -12.83 0.42 9.15
CA LEU A 71 -13.96 0.81 9.99
C LEU A 71 -13.53 1.18 11.42
N ALA A 72 -12.60 0.42 12.00
CA ALA A 72 -12.05 0.71 13.31
C ALA A 72 -11.23 2.01 13.32
N ALA A 73 -10.32 2.20 12.36
CA ALA A 73 -9.47 3.38 12.29
C ALA A 73 -10.27 4.68 12.06
N ARG A 74 -11.47 4.59 11.46
CA ARG A 74 -12.40 5.73 11.30
C ARG A 74 -13.00 6.21 12.62
N GLN A 75 -12.96 5.41 13.68
CA GLN A 75 -13.50 5.78 14.99
C GLN A 75 -12.45 6.49 15.83
N ARG A 76 -12.94 7.22 16.85
CA ARG A 76 -12.08 7.70 17.94
C ARG A 76 -11.59 6.54 18.79
N HIS A 77 -10.35 6.63 19.26
CA HIS A 77 -9.76 5.68 20.19
C HIS A 77 -9.08 6.39 21.36
N HIS A 78 -9.00 5.68 22.49
CA HIS A 78 -8.20 6.08 23.65
C HIS A 78 -7.21 4.97 23.98
N PHE A 79 -5.90 5.26 23.92
CA PHE A 79 -4.87 4.25 24.14
C PHE A 79 -3.59 4.84 24.74
N LEU A 80 -2.72 3.97 25.27
CA LEU A 80 -1.41 4.35 25.79
C LEU A 80 -0.40 4.45 24.64
N SER A 81 0.30 5.57 24.56
CA SER A 81 1.38 5.80 23.57
C SER A 81 2.51 6.63 24.17
N VAL A 82 3.46 7.04 23.34
CA VAL A 82 4.61 7.85 23.72
C VAL A 82 4.42 9.27 23.16
N HIS A 83 4.52 10.28 24.02
CA HIS A 83 4.53 11.69 23.63
C HIS A 83 5.87 12.07 22.99
N LYS A 84 5.93 13.18 22.24
CA LYS A 84 7.18 13.69 21.62
C LYS A 84 8.31 13.97 22.61
N SER A 85 8.00 14.10 23.91
CA SER A 85 8.99 14.22 24.99
C SER A 85 9.57 12.87 25.45
N GLY A 86 9.12 11.73 24.89
CA GLY A 86 9.53 10.38 25.28
C GLY A 86 8.78 9.81 26.49
N GLN A 87 7.81 10.55 27.05
CA GLN A 87 7.00 10.08 28.19
C GLN A 87 5.79 9.29 27.71
N VAL A 88 5.37 8.30 28.49
CA VAL A 88 4.11 7.57 28.27
C VAL A 88 2.94 8.51 28.55
N ALA A 89 1.97 8.51 27.65
CA ALA A 89 0.77 9.35 27.74
C ALA A 89 -0.47 8.58 27.25
N ILE A 90 -1.64 9.04 27.69
CA ILE A 90 -2.93 8.65 27.11
C ILE A 90 -3.16 9.53 25.88
N VAL A 91 -3.44 8.90 24.74
CA VAL A 91 -3.76 9.56 23.47
C VAL A 91 -5.25 9.40 23.20
N ASP A 92 -5.90 10.48 22.77
CA ASP A 92 -7.25 10.51 22.20
C ASP A 92 -7.14 10.86 20.71
N THR A 93 -7.69 10.02 19.84
CA THR A 93 -7.68 10.23 18.39
C THR A 93 -9.05 10.65 17.87
N LEU A 94 -9.05 11.37 16.76
CA LEU A 94 -10.29 11.81 16.11
C LEU A 94 -10.89 10.77 15.15
N GLY A 95 -10.14 9.69 14.86
CA GLY A 95 -10.41 8.80 13.76
C GLY A 95 -9.80 9.29 12.44
N ASN A 96 -9.48 8.36 11.56
CA ASN A 96 -8.92 8.60 10.24
C ASN A 96 -9.89 8.12 9.16
N THR A 97 -10.47 9.07 8.42
CA THR A 97 -11.44 8.78 7.35
C THR A 97 -10.80 8.36 6.04
N ASP A 98 -9.48 8.53 5.90
CA ASP A 98 -8.72 8.35 4.67
C ASP A 98 -8.07 6.95 4.59
N GLY A 99 -8.78 5.96 5.14
CA GLY A 99 -8.43 4.54 5.09
C GLY A 99 -8.88 3.87 3.79
N HIS A 100 -8.05 2.98 3.24
CA HIS A 100 -8.38 2.19 2.06
C HIS A 100 -7.74 0.80 2.09
N ILE A 101 -8.26 -0.13 1.29
CA ILE A 101 -7.73 -1.49 1.19
C ILE A 101 -6.57 -1.56 0.18
N ILE A 102 -5.59 -2.41 0.47
CA ILE A 102 -4.53 -2.83 -0.44
C ILE A 102 -4.70 -4.33 -0.72
N LEU A 103 -4.96 -4.68 -1.97
CA LEU A 103 -4.98 -6.06 -2.46
C LEU A 103 -3.56 -6.53 -2.76
N ARG A 104 -3.06 -7.51 -2.00
CA ARG A 104 -1.65 -7.98 -2.04
C ARG A 104 -1.49 -9.48 -2.28
N GLY A 105 -2.54 -10.11 -2.77
CA GLY A 105 -2.69 -11.54 -2.91
C GLY A 105 -2.89 -12.26 -1.58
N GLY A 106 -2.75 -13.57 -1.62
CA GLY A 106 -2.85 -14.45 -0.47
C GLY A 106 -2.50 -15.87 -0.90
N SER A 107 -3.41 -16.81 -0.67
CA SER A 107 -3.29 -18.17 -1.24
C SER A 107 -3.29 -18.17 -2.78
N GLN A 108 -3.91 -17.16 -3.39
CA GLN A 108 -3.89 -16.87 -4.82
C GLN A 108 -3.67 -15.37 -5.02
N PRO A 109 -3.14 -14.95 -6.18
CA PRO A 109 -3.17 -13.54 -6.57
C PRO A 109 -4.61 -13.00 -6.59
N ASN A 110 -4.78 -11.72 -6.28
CA ASN A 110 -6.08 -11.05 -6.24
C ASN A 110 -6.06 -9.67 -6.94
N TYR A 111 -5.27 -9.54 -8.01
CA TYR A 111 -5.17 -8.33 -8.82
C TYR A 111 -6.08 -8.34 -10.07
N ASP A 112 -6.67 -9.48 -10.41
CA ASP A 112 -7.55 -9.63 -11.57
C ASP A 112 -8.89 -8.89 -11.37
N GLN A 113 -9.61 -8.69 -12.47
CA GLN A 113 -10.87 -7.92 -12.45
C GLN A 113 -11.92 -8.52 -11.51
N ALA A 114 -12.07 -9.85 -11.46
CA ALA A 114 -13.06 -10.49 -10.61
C ALA A 114 -12.72 -10.29 -9.12
N SER A 115 -11.43 -10.37 -8.77
CA SER A 115 -10.94 -10.07 -7.42
C SER A 115 -11.19 -8.60 -7.02
N VAL A 116 -10.92 -7.66 -7.93
CA VAL A 116 -11.16 -6.22 -7.70
C VAL A 116 -12.65 -5.95 -7.50
N GLU A 117 -13.52 -6.52 -8.33
CA GLU A 117 -14.98 -6.38 -8.23
C GLU A 117 -15.53 -6.99 -6.94
N ALA A 118 -15.06 -8.19 -6.56
CA ALA A 118 -15.46 -8.84 -5.32
C ALA A 118 -15.07 -8.02 -4.08
N ALA A 119 -13.85 -7.46 -4.07
CA ALA A 119 -13.40 -6.58 -2.99
C ALA A 119 -14.24 -5.28 -2.93
N CYS A 120 -14.57 -4.69 -4.08
CA CYS A 120 -15.44 -3.51 -4.13
C CYS A 120 -16.86 -3.81 -3.64
N ALA A 121 -17.41 -4.99 -3.95
CA ALA A 121 -18.71 -5.39 -3.43
C ALA A 121 -18.71 -5.51 -1.89
N GLU A 122 -17.64 -6.02 -1.28
CA GLU A 122 -17.50 -6.07 0.19
C GLU A 122 -17.34 -4.66 0.80
N LEU A 123 -16.62 -3.75 0.13
CA LEU A 123 -16.54 -2.33 0.52
C LEU A 123 -17.93 -1.67 0.48
N ALA A 124 -18.70 -1.89 -0.58
CA ALA A 124 -20.05 -1.36 -0.73
C ALA A 124 -21.00 -1.86 0.36
N ARG A 125 -20.95 -3.16 0.68
CA ARG A 125 -21.73 -3.75 1.80
C ARG A 125 -21.39 -3.12 3.16
N SER A 126 -20.19 -2.57 3.30
CA SER A 126 -19.71 -1.90 4.51
C SER A 126 -19.86 -0.37 4.45
N ASN A 127 -20.56 0.16 3.45
CA ASN A 127 -20.72 1.60 3.20
C ASN A 127 -19.40 2.38 3.11
N LEU A 128 -18.38 1.74 2.52
CA LEU A 128 -17.07 2.34 2.25
C LEU A 128 -16.94 2.69 0.76
N PRO A 129 -16.09 3.69 0.41
CA PRO A 129 -15.78 3.97 -0.99
C PRO A 129 -15.25 2.73 -1.69
N GLU A 130 -15.86 2.39 -2.82
CA GLU A 130 -15.48 1.25 -3.66
C GLU A 130 -14.25 1.60 -4.52
N ARG A 131 -13.14 1.92 -3.86
CA ARG A 131 -11.84 2.20 -4.47
C ARG A 131 -10.74 1.53 -3.66
N LEU A 132 -9.76 0.98 -4.34
CA LEU A 132 -8.70 0.20 -3.73
C LEU A 132 -7.34 0.41 -4.40
N MET A 133 -6.30 0.02 -3.69
CA MET A 133 -4.94 -0.09 -4.20
C MET A 133 -4.60 -1.56 -4.47
N VAL A 134 -3.78 -1.83 -5.49
CA VAL A 134 -3.25 -3.16 -5.77
C VAL A 134 -1.73 -3.18 -5.56
N ASP A 135 -1.24 -4.00 -4.64
CA ASP A 135 0.19 -4.29 -4.48
C ASP A 135 0.60 -5.28 -5.58
N LEU A 136 1.45 -4.85 -6.50
CA LEU A 136 1.87 -5.64 -7.64
C LEU A 136 2.89 -6.71 -7.29
N SER A 137 3.44 -6.72 -6.07
CA SER A 137 4.44 -7.66 -5.57
C SER A 137 3.80 -8.75 -4.66
N HIS A 138 4.64 -9.40 -3.87
CA HIS A 138 4.25 -10.33 -2.82
C HIS A 138 3.32 -11.47 -3.28
N GLY A 139 2.14 -11.61 -2.66
CA GLY A 139 1.18 -12.69 -2.94
C GLY A 139 0.55 -12.58 -4.33
N ASN A 140 0.72 -11.44 -5.00
CA ASN A 140 0.30 -11.25 -6.38
C ASN A 140 1.34 -11.72 -7.40
N THR A 141 2.55 -12.11 -6.97
CA THR A 141 3.64 -12.55 -7.85
C THR A 141 4.19 -13.93 -7.47
N PRO A 142 3.35 -14.99 -7.42
CA PRO A 142 3.85 -16.34 -7.16
C PRO A 142 4.79 -16.74 -8.31
N GLY A 143 6.07 -16.99 -8.01
CA GLY A 143 7.07 -17.30 -9.04
C GLY A 143 8.07 -16.19 -9.36
N GLY A 144 8.07 -15.09 -8.60
CA GLY A 144 9.21 -14.16 -8.57
C GLY A 144 8.88 -12.71 -8.88
N PHE A 145 9.79 -11.81 -8.53
CA PHE A 145 9.62 -10.36 -8.60
C PHE A 145 9.40 -9.84 -10.02
N GLN A 146 9.88 -10.51 -11.06
CA GLN A 146 9.66 -10.10 -12.46
C GLN A 146 8.18 -10.17 -12.84
N ARG A 147 7.37 -10.98 -12.13
CA ARG A 147 5.91 -11.06 -12.37
C ARG A 147 5.19 -9.77 -11.98
N GLN A 148 5.83 -8.82 -11.29
CA GLN A 148 5.28 -7.48 -11.08
C GLN A 148 4.93 -6.78 -12.41
N LEU A 149 5.64 -7.07 -13.50
CA LEU A 149 5.32 -6.56 -14.83
C LEU A 149 4.05 -7.19 -15.41
N VAL A 150 3.80 -8.47 -15.10
CA VAL A 150 2.60 -9.19 -15.55
C VAL A 150 1.37 -8.71 -14.79
N SER A 151 1.45 -8.63 -13.46
CA SER A 151 0.37 -8.07 -12.65
C SER A 151 0.13 -6.59 -12.98
N GLY A 152 1.21 -5.82 -13.21
CA GLY A 152 1.15 -4.45 -13.66
C GLY A 152 0.44 -4.26 -15.00
N ALA A 153 0.73 -5.11 -15.99
CA ALA A 153 0.05 -5.09 -17.28
C ALA A 153 -1.46 -5.41 -17.13
N ALA A 154 -1.82 -6.42 -16.35
CA ALA A 154 -3.22 -6.78 -16.11
C ALA A 154 -4.00 -5.67 -15.40
N VAL A 155 -3.37 -4.97 -14.44
CA VAL A 155 -3.97 -3.80 -13.78
C VAL A 155 -4.07 -2.61 -14.75
N ALA A 156 -3.06 -2.38 -15.59
CA ALA A 156 -3.09 -1.35 -16.61
C ALA A 156 -4.22 -1.57 -17.62
N GLU A 157 -4.48 -2.80 -18.04
CA GLU A 157 -5.60 -3.15 -18.92
C GLU A 157 -6.96 -2.80 -18.28
N GLN A 158 -7.17 -3.17 -17.01
CA GLN A 158 -8.39 -2.82 -16.29
C GLN A 158 -8.60 -1.30 -16.18
N ILE A 159 -7.53 -0.56 -15.88
CA ILE A 159 -7.57 0.91 -15.83
C ILE A 159 -7.91 1.46 -17.21
N ALA A 160 -7.22 1.02 -18.26
CA ALA A 160 -7.42 1.48 -19.64
C ALA A 160 -8.84 1.19 -20.16
N ALA A 161 -9.43 0.07 -19.73
CA ALA A 161 -10.80 -0.32 -20.06
C ALA A 161 -11.89 0.49 -19.34
N GLY A 162 -11.53 1.44 -18.47
CA GLY A 162 -12.50 2.33 -17.82
C GLY A 162 -12.58 2.19 -16.30
N SER A 163 -11.89 1.22 -15.68
CA SER A 163 -12.05 0.97 -14.24
C SER A 163 -11.69 2.20 -13.39
N ALA A 164 -12.67 2.69 -12.64
CA ALA A 164 -12.50 3.73 -11.63
C ALA A 164 -12.27 3.15 -10.21
N ARG A 165 -12.29 1.82 -10.07
CA ARG A 165 -12.14 1.11 -8.79
C ARG A 165 -10.68 1.04 -8.33
N ILE A 166 -9.72 0.99 -9.26
CA ILE A 166 -8.29 0.99 -8.94
C ILE A 166 -7.80 2.44 -8.87
N MET A 167 -7.49 2.89 -7.65
CA MET A 167 -7.03 4.25 -7.39
C MET A 167 -5.50 4.37 -7.28
N GLY A 168 -4.80 3.26 -7.05
CA GLY A 168 -3.35 3.24 -6.95
C GLY A 168 -2.76 1.84 -7.07
N VAL A 169 -1.44 1.79 -7.21
CA VAL A 169 -0.68 0.55 -7.16
C VAL A 169 0.53 0.71 -6.24
N ALA A 170 1.01 -0.38 -5.65
CA ALA A 170 2.29 -0.45 -4.96
C ALA A 170 3.24 -1.38 -5.72
N VAL A 171 4.52 -1.01 -5.79
CA VAL A 171 5.55 -1.72 -6.57
C VAL A 171 6.83 -1.78 -5.76
N GLU A 172 7.48 -2.94 -5.74
CA GLU A 172 8.80 -3.11 -5.13
C GLU A 172 9.88 -2.98 -6.21
N SER A 173 10.53 -1.83 -6.23
CA SER A 173 11.56 -1.44 -7.19
C SER A 173 12.81 -0.93 -6.49
N HIS A 174 13.96 -1.17 -7.12
CA HIS A 174 15.24 -0.63 -6.67
C HIS A 174 16.13 -0.34 -7.89
N LEU A 175 17.26 0.34 -7.67
CA LEU A 175 18.23 0.64 -8.74
C LEU A 175 18.71 -0.63 -9.46
N VAL A 176 19.02 -1.67 -8.70
CA VAL A 176 19.45 -2.98 -9.18
C VAL A 176 18.39 -4.01 -8.81
N GLU A 177 18.04 -4.86 -9.77
CA GLU A 177 17.01 -5.88 -9.60
C GLU A 177 17.41 -7.00 -8.63
N GLY A 178 16.42 -7.79 -8.22
CA GLY A 178 16.58 -8.92 -7.33
C GLY A 178 16.85 -8.51 -5.89
N ARG A 179 17.56 -9.37 -5.16
CA ARG A 179 18.00 -9.14 -3.80
C ARG A 179 19.41 -9.70 -3.58
N GLN A 180 20.03 -9.28 -2.49
CA GLN A 180 21.25 -9.84 -1.95
C GLN A 180 21.05 -10.22 -0.48
N ASP A 181 21.80 -11.21 0.00
CA ASP A 181 21.79 -11.56 1.43
C ASP A 181 22.78 -10.67 2.18
N LEU A 182 22.41 -10.22 3.38
CA LEU A 182 23.34 -9.51 4.27
C LEU A 182 24.39 -10.47 4.83
N ARG A 183 25.63 -10.37 4.34
CA ARG A 183 26.78 -11.15 4.79
C ARG A 183 27.85 -10.21 5.34
N LEU A 184 28.26 -10.41 6.60
CA LEU A 184 29.16 -9.50 7.31
C LEU A 184 30.56 -9.39 6.69
N ASP A 185 30.96 -10.39 5.91
CA ASP A 185 32.28 -10.53 5.29
C ASP A 185 32.32 -10.08 3.83
N GLN A 186 31.19 -9.63 3.25
CA GLN A 186 31.10 -9.26 1.84
C GLN A 186 30.53 -7.84 1.67
N PRO A 187 31.13 -7.01 0.80
CA PRO A 187 30.56 -5.71 0.49
C PRO A 187 29.21 -5.89 -0.22
N LEU A 188 28.23 -5.07 0.14
CA LEU A 188 26.93 -5.05 -0.51
C LEU A 188 27.01 -4.40 -1.89
N VAL A 189 26.27 -4.96 -2.84
CA VAL A 189 26.00 -4.33 -4.13
C VAL A 189 25.17 -3.08 -3.88
N TYR A 190 25.70 -1.94 -4.28
CA TYR A 190 24.99 -0.66 -4.15
C TYR A 190 23.68 -0.71 -4.93
N GLY A 191 22.60 -0.30 -4.27
CA GLY A 191 21.30 -0.18 -4.92
C GLY A 191 20.58 -1.50 -5.18
N GLN A 192 20.95 -2.59 -4.51
CA GLN A 192 20.21 -3.86 -4.56
C GLN A 192 19.58 -4.17 -3.19
N SER A 193 18.32 -4.60 -3.18
CA SER A 193 17.55 -4.89 -1.95
C SER A 193 18.22 -5.96 -1.08
N ILE A 194 18.14 -5.83 0.25
CA ILE A 194 18.55 -6.86 1.22
C ILE A 194 17.38 -7.62 1.85
N THR A 195 16.15 -7.32 1.41
CA THR A 195 14.91 -7.91 1.93
C THR A 195 14.20 -8.70 0.83
N ASP A 196 13.07 -8.21 0.35
CA ASP A 196 12.34 -8.82 -0.75
C ASP A 196 12.96 -8.38 -2.10
N PRO A 197 12.97 -9.27 -3.10
CA PRO A 197 13.55 -8.95 -4.40
C PRO A 197 12.73 -7.93 -5.17
N CYS A 198 13.39 -6.95 -5.77
CA CYS A 198 12.76 -5.84 -6.47
C CYS A 198 12.96 -5.93 -7.99
N ILE A 199 12.08 -5.32 -8.78
CA ILE A 199 12.40 -5.02 -10.18
C ILE A 199 13.49 -3.92 -10.26
N GLY A 200 14.28 -3.95 -11.34
CA GLY A 200 15.33 -2.96 -11.58
C GLY A 200 14.78 -1.61 -12.07
N TRP A 201 15.68 -0.65 -12.23
CA TRP A 201 15.32 0.72 -12.65
C TRP A 201 14.64 0.76 -14.02
N GLU A 202 15.17 0.05 -15.01
CA GLU A 202 14.62 0.03 -16.37
C GLU A 202 13.19 -0.53 -16.40
N ASP A 203 12.94 -1.60 -15.64
CA ASP A 203 11.60 -2.18 -15.49
C ASP A 203 10.64 -1.27 -14.74
N SER A 204 11.15 -0.53 -13.75
CA SER A 204 10.37 0.45 -13.01
C SER A 204 9.87 1.57 -13.94
N VAL A 205 10.75 2.12 -14.78
CA VAL A 205 10.38 3.15 -15.76
C VAL A 205 9.36 2.60 -16.76
N ARG A 206 9.59 1.39 -17.30
CA ARG A 206 8.65 0.75 -18.24
C ARG A 206 7.26 0.56 -17.63
N LEU A 207 7.19 0.07 -16.40
CA LEU A 207 5.93 -0.15 -15.70
C LEU A 207 5.20 1.18 -15.42
N LEU A 208 5.91 2.21 -14.97
CA LEU A 208 5.34 3.54 -14.74
C LEU A 208 4.79 4.16 -16.02
N ASP A 209 5.50 4.04 -17.14
CA ASP A 209 5.03 4.51 -18.45
C ASP A 209 3.77 3.79 -18.91
N GLN A 210 3.72 2.45 -18.74
CA GLN A 210 2.55 1.65 -19.07
C GLN A 210 1.32 2.07 -18.24
N LEU A 211 1.49 2.24 -16.92
CA LEU A 211 0.42 2.71 -16.04
C LEU A 211 -0.04 4.13 -16.41
N ALA A 212 0.89 5.02 -16.75
CA ALA A 212 0.57 6.37 -17.20
C ALA A 212 -0.24 6.36 -18.51
N GLN A 213 0.10 5.48 -19.47
CA GLN A 213 -0.67 5.29 -20.70
C GLN A 213 -2.09 4.78 -20.41
N ALA A 214 -2.23 3.78 -19.54
CA ALA A 214 -3.54 3.27 -19.14
C ALA A 214 -4.43 4.35 -18.52
N VAL A 215 -3.87 5.18 -17.63
CA VAL A 215 -4.59 6.30 -17.03
C VAL A 215 -5.03 7.32 -18.09
N ARG A 216 -4.19 7.62 -19.10
CA ARG A 216 -4.58 8.51 -20.21
C ARG A 216 -5.69 7.90 -21.06
N ALA A 217 -5.63 6.60 -21.37
CA ALA A 217 -6.67 5.88 -22.10
C ALA A 217 -8.02 5.98 -21.38
N ARG A 218 -8.05 5.68 -20.07
CA ARG A 218 -9.25 5.82 -19.23
C ARG A 218 -9.86 7.22 -19.29
N ARG A 219 -9.01 8.26 -19.19
CA ARG A 219 -9.48 9.66 -19.26
C ARG A 219 -10.14 9.97 -20.61
N ASN A 220 -9.64 9.39 -21.70
CA ASN A 220 -10.22 9.60 -23.02
C ASN A 220 -11.59 8.93 -23.17
N LEU A 221 -11.80 7.75 -22.59
CA LEU A 221 -13.13 7.10 -22.56
C LEU A 221 -14.18 7.99 -21.86
N SER A 222 -13.83 8.52 -20.68
CA SER A 222 -14.75 9.40 -19.91
C SER A 222 -15.05 10.77 -20.53
N LYS A 223 -14.36 11.13 -21.63
CA LYS A 223 -14.69 12.34 -22.42
C LYS A 223 -15.77 12.06 -23.47
N PHE A 224 -15.97 10.81 -23.87
CA PHE A 224 -17.02 10.42 -24.82
C PHE A 224 -18.33 10.04 -24.14
N GLU A 225 -18.31 9.82 -22.82
CA GLU A 225 -19.51 9.57 -22.00
C GLU A 225 -20.13 10.83 -21.39
N ARG A 226 -19.50 12.01 -21.59
CA ARG A 226 -20.01 13.34 -21.20
C ARG A 226 -20.41 14.13 -22.43
#